data_AF-Q18705-F1
#
_entry.id   AF-Q18705-F1
#
_cell.length_a   1.000
_cell.length_b   1.000
_cell.length_c   1.000
_cell.angle_alpha   90.00
_cell.angle_beta   90.00
_cell.angle_gamma   90.00
#
_symmetry.space_group_name_H-M   'P 1'
#
loop_
_entity.id
_entity.type
_entity.pdbx_description
1 polymer ?
#
loop_
_entity_poly.entity_id
_entity_poly.type
_entity_poly.pdbx_seq_one_letter_code
_entity_poly.pdbx_strand_id
1 'polypeptide(L)'
;MSKETVSLLLTFACGILVSADTSQYFQVLIREIDNPSGNIFDGTSCSPFRFTGYGCNTYLTGGVAAGPTLNNSFTNTQLNFHGETKIDNLNLIVNDIYAKDVSEFTGFSVSFILKTADGGIIDEYSFRVNTTENQGVYVYNSVRPGTLSTTISIAWATNIPPPSETTTTEITGTTPTPGPTEPPTTTAKLPSDCDEVESTSSGLQTIYPDGSTPVSVYCDRKNSAGAYTIIQSRGREGSNITFDIPFANYSDWFGESGVGKNFWLGLDNMNNLSTNGKTYSLQIDLCCGTQLMAKQLYTNFKVATKAEQYALTASADLPGIGLDYSSSAKDLGAPFSTQLTYSLPKGKAECDQFEFYDDDNGGAGPSKGYGGWWYGSCGNNLNGFLYPNNNGDCSVTKFDSTLLLGINMRTTTGTATGGYDVDLISYDRVRMALFTFDTTLIDRTDSSFCN
;
A
#
# COMPACT_ATOMS: atom_id res chain seq x y z
N MET A 1 -8.48 -78.78 -56.70
CA MET A 1 -8.96 -77.59 -55.97
C MET A 1 -9.08 -77.97 -54.51
N SER A 2 -8.86 -77.14 -53.50
CA SER A 2 -8.11 -75.89 -53.31
C SER A 2 -8.30 -75.55 -51.82
N LYS A 3 -7.39 -74.71 -51.31
CA LYS A 3 -7.29 -74.16 -49.94
C LYS A 3 -8.44 -73.22 -49.58
N GLU A 4 -8.68 -73.03 -48.28
CA GLU A 4 -9.16 -71.76 -47.71
C GLU A 4 -8.63 -71.54 -46.28
N THR A 5 -8.48 -70.27 -45.93
CA THR A 5 -7.79 -69.71 -44.75
C THR A 5 -8.75 -68.72 -44.07
N VAL A 6 -8.72 -68.63 -42.73
CA VAL A 6 -9.54 -67.72 -41.91
C VAL A 6 -8.68 -66.58 -41.36
N SER A 7 -9.23 -65.35 -41.34
CA SER A 7 -8.61 -64.12 -40.83
C SER A 7 -9.47 -63.50 -39.72
N LEU A 8 -8.81 -62.91 -38.70
CA LEU A 8 -9.37 -62.28 -37.50
C LEU A 8 -9.10 -60.76 -37.56
N LEU A 9 -10.10 -59.91 -37.26
CA LEU A 9 -9.96 -58.44 -37.19
C LEU A 9 -9.97 -57.94 -35.74
N LEU A 10 -8.99 -57.10 -35.38
CA LEU A 10 -8.97 -56.26 -34.17
C LEU A 10 -9.33 -54.81 -34.53
N THR A 11 -10.22 -54.20 -33.75
CA THR A 11 -10.63 -52.79 -33.82
C THR A 11 -9.82 -51.93 -32.84
N PHE A 12 -9.21 -50.86 -33.34
CA PHE A 12 -8.41 -49.87 -32.59
C PHE A 12 -9.32 -48.68 -32.22
N ALA A 13 -9.51 -48.39 -30.93
CA ALA A 13 -10.20 -47.19 -30.46
C ALA A 13 -9.18 -46.06 -30.21
N CYS A 14 -9.33 -44.96 -30.95
CA CYS A 14 -8.48 -43.77 -30.86
C CYS A 14 -9.05 -42.81 -29.80
N GLY A 15 -8.37 -42.69 -28.65
CA GLY A 15 -8.69 -41.70 -27.62
C GLY A 15 -8.00 -40.38 -27.92
N ILE A 16 -8.78 -39.32 -28.14
CA ILE A 16 -8.28 -37.94 -28.29
C ILE A 16 -7.96 -37.43 -26.87
N LEU A 17 -6.67 -37.34 -26.53
CA LEU A 17 -6.19 -36.60 -25.36
C LEU A 17 -6.25 -35.10 -25.68
N VAL A 18 -7.26 -34.42 -25.14
CA VAL A 18 -7.26 -32.96 -25.06
C VAL A 18 -6.33 -32.58 -23.91
N SER A 19 -5.14 -32.07 -24.21
CA SER A 19 -4.29 -31.43 -23.21
C SER A 19 -4.99 -30.16 -22.73
N ALA A 20 -5.56 -30.16 -21.52
CA ALA A 20 -5.98 -28.93 -20.87
C ALA A 20 -4.75 -28.03 -20.69
N ASP A 21 -4.82 -26.79 -21.17
CA ASP A 21 -3.75 -25.80 -21.01
C ASP A 21 -3.56 -25.56 -19.51
N THR A 22 -2.46 -26.05 -18.94
CA THR A 22 -2.19 -26.00 -17.49
C THR A 22 -1.62 -24.67 -17.04
N SER A 23 -1.73 -23.61 -17.86
CA SER A 23 -1.26 -22.28 -17.48
C SER A 23 -2.01 -21.82 -16.23
N GLN A 24 -1.27 -21.29 -15.26
CA GLN A 24 -1.88 -20.64 -14.10
C GLN A 24 -2.71 -19.44 -14.57
N TYR A 25 -3.89 -19.26 -13.97
CA TYR A 25 -4.81 -18.17 -14.21
C TYR A 25 -5.34 -17.65 -12.87
N PHE A 26 -5.66 -16.36 -12.86
CA PHE A 26 -6.46 -15.72 -11.83
C PHE A 26 -7.47 -14.80 -12.52
N GLN A 27 -8.74 -14.92 -12.15
CA GLN A 27 -9.81 -14.12 -12.73
C GLN A 27 -10.81 -13.67 -11.66
N VAL A 28 -11.35 -12.48 -11.86
CA VAL A 28 -12.37 -11.86 -11.02
C VAL A 28 -13.61 -11.56 -11.86
N LEU A 29 -14.75 -12.03 -11.41
CA LEU A 29 -16.07 -11.73 -11.94
C LEU A 29 -16.68 -10.57 -11.17
N ILE A 30 -16.96 -9.46 -11.84
CA ILE A 30 -17.74 -8.35 -11.28
C ILE A 30 -19.22 -8.62 -11.53
N ARG A 31 -19.97 -8.81 -10.45
CA ARG A 31 -21.39 -9.19 -10.49
C ARG A 31 -22.33 -8.00 -10.45
N GLU A 32 -22.03 -7.05 -9.58
CA GLU A 32 -22.90 -5.92 -9.27
C GLU A 32 -22.06 -4.71 -8.85
N ILE A 33 -22.46 -3.53 -9.32
CA ILE A 33 -21.97 -2.23 -8.83
C ILE A 33 -23.20 -1.39 -8.49
N ASP A 34 -23.23 -0.85 -7.27
CA ASP A 34 -24.28 0.04 -6.81
C ASP A 34 -23.67 1.41 -6.45
N ASN A 35 -24.15 2.46 -7.13
CA ASN A 35 -23.89 3.87 -6.84
C ASN A 35 -25.23 4.56 -6.56
N PRO A 36 -25.83 4.36 -5.38
CA PRO A 36 -27.19 4.80 -5.11
C PRO A 36 -27.31 6.33 -5.05
N SER A 37 -26.21 7.04 -4.74
CA SER A 37 -26.21 8.50 -4.62
C SER A 37 -26.09 9.23 -5.96
N GLY A 38 -25.53 8.56 -6.98
CA GLY A 38 -25.25 9.19 -8.27
C GLY A 38 -24.33 10.40 -8.17
N ASN A 39 -23.47 10.47 -7.15
CA ASN A 39 -22.53 11.58 -6.97
C ASN A 39 -21.14 11.22 -7.51
N ILE A 40 -20.42 12.20 -8.05
CA ILE A 40 -18.99 12.08 -8.36
C ILE A 40 -18.14 12.39 -7.12
N PHE A 41 -16.83 12.21 -7.20
CA PHE A 41 -15.86 12.21 -6.09
C PHE A 41 -15.84 13.50 -5.27
N ASP A 42 -16.15 14.64 -5.90
CA ASP A 42 -16.26 15.96 -5.25
C ASP A 42 -17.59 16.17 -4.48
N GLY A 43 -18.52 15.22 -4.53
CA GLY A 43 -19.83 15.29 -3.88
C GLY A 43 -20.93 15.95 -4.73
N THR A 44 -20.58 16.47 -5.91
CA THR A 44 -21.56 16.93 -6.89
C THR A 44 -22.27 15.74 -7.53
N SER A 45 -23.49 16.00 -8.00
CA SER A 45 -24.26 14.98 -8.69
C SER A 45 -23.72 14.74 -10.10
N CYS A 46 -23.56 13.49 -10.50
CA CYS A 46 -23.26 13.15 -11.89
C CYS A 46 -24.46 13.38 -12.85
N SER A 47 -25.64 13.68 -12.29
CA SER A 47 -26.86 13.91 -13.05
C SER A 47 -27.71 15.03 -12.46
N PRO A 48 -28.25 15.97 -13.26
CA PRO A 48 -29.16 16.99 -12.77
C PRO A 48 -30.51 16.41 -12.28
N PHE A 49 -30.83 15.16 -12.65
CA PHE A 49 -32.08 14.49 -12.29
C PHE A 49 -31.95 13.56 -11.08
N ARG A 50 -30.90 13.67 -10.25
CA ARG A 50 -30.70 12.78 -9.08
C ARG A 50 -31.93 12.61 -8.17
N PHE A 51 -32.76 13.66 -8.08
CA PHE A 51 -33.98 13.65 -7.25
C PHE A 51 -35.04 12.65 -7.72
N THR A 52 -34.91 12.11 -8.95
CA THR A 52 -35.75 11.03 -9.48
C THR A 52 -35.11 9.65 -9.35
N GLY A 53 -33.88 9.55 -8.84
CA GLY A 53 -33.07 8.33 -8.87
C GLY A 53 -32.36 8.08 -10.21
N TYR A 54 -32.44 9.01 -11.17
CA TYR A 54 -31.72 8.90 -12.44
C TYR A 54 -30.25 9.31 -12.27
N GLY A 55 -29.35 8.33 -12.41
CA GLY A 55 -27.91 8.50 -12.38
C GLY A 55 -27.31 8.92 -13.71
N CYS A 56 -26.11 8.47 -13.99
CA CYS A 56 -25.32 8.77 -15.18
C CYS A 56 -24.81 7.50 -15.84
N ASN A 57 -24.40 7.62 -17.11
CA ASN A 57 -23.68 6.53 -17.76
C ASN A 57 -22.26 6.46 -17.19
N THR A 58 -21.90 5.27 -16.74
CA THR A 58 -20.70 4.96 -15.99
C THR A 58 -19.80 4.03 -16.78
N TYR A 59 -18.51 4.22 -16.57
CA TYR A 59 -17.44 3.49 -17.21
C TYR A 59 -16.48 3.00 -16.14
N LEU A 60 -15.98 1.79 -16.33
CA LEU A 60 -14.99 1.19 -15.44
C LEU A 60 -13.66 1.06 -16.19
N THR A 61 -12.58 1.39 -15.49
CA THR A 61 -11.21 1.12 -15.92
C THR A 61 -10.49 0.44 -14.77
N GLY A 62 -9.64 -0.53 -15.06
CA GLY A 62 -8.77 -1.10 -14.03
C GLY A 62 -8.37 -2.53 -14.30
N GLY A 63 -7.96 -3.22 -13.24
CA GLY A 63 -7.44 -4.57 -13.30
C GLY A 63 -7.40 -5.25 -11.94
N VAL A 64 -6.96 -6.49 -11.96
CA VAL A 64 -6.76 -7.32 -10.77
C VAL A 64 -5.39 -7.99 -10.85
N ALA A 65 -4.78 -8.26 -9.70
CA ALA A 65 -3.48 -8.89 -9.61
C ALA A 65 -3.46 -9.91 -8.47
N ALA A 66 -3.12 -11.17 -8.77
CA ALA A 66 -2.77 -12.15 -7.74
C ALA A 66 -1.35 -11.91 -7.21
N GLY A 67 -0.47 -11.34 -8.05
CA GLY A 67 0.91 -11.01 -7.71
C GLY A 67 1.15 -9.52 -7.41
N PRO A 68 2.42 -9.09 -7.38
CA PRO A 68 2.79 -7.69 -7.10
C PRO A 68 2.59 -6.74 -8.29
N THR A 69 2.42 -7.27 -9.50
CA THR A 69 2.27 -6.47 -10.72
C THR A 69 0.81 -6.36 -11.12
N LEU A 70 0.27 -5.15 -11.06
CA LEU A 70 -1.07 -4.83 -11.55
C LEU A 70 -0.98 -4.14 -12.91
N ASN A 71 -1.81 -4.59 -13.85
CA ASN A 71 -2.04 -3.90 -15.11
C ASN A 71 -3.52 -3.70 -15.36
N ASN A 72 -3.87 -2.57 -15.97
CA ASN A 72 -5.24 -2.30 -16.39
C ASN A 72 -5.62 -3.30 -17.49
N SER A 73 -6.46 -4.26 -17.11
CA SER A 73 -6.93 -5.33 -18.00
C SER A 73 -8.03 -4.83 -18.94
N PHE A 74 -8.72 -3.75 -18.56
CA PHE A 74 -9.73 -3.09 -19.37
C PHE A 74 -9.71 -1.57 -19.11
N THR A 75 -10.09 -0.81 -20.15
CA THR A 75 -10.12 0.66 -20.12
C THR A 75 -11.45 1.15 -20.69
N ASN A 76 -12.07 2.12 -20.01
CA ASN A 76 -13.32 2.76 -20.43
C ASN A 76 -14.43 1.77 -20.81
N THR A 77 -14.59 0.69 -20.05
CA THR A 77 -15.66 -0.29 -20.29
C THR A 77 -16.99 0.30 -19.80
N GLN A 78 -17.91 0.55 -20.71
CA GLN A 78 -19.23 1.08 -20.37
C GLN A 78 -20.03 0.03 -19.59
N LEU A 79 -20.52 0.41 -18.41
CA LEU A 79 -21.26 -0.51 -17.52
C LEU A 79 -22.78 -0.42 -17.70
N ASN A 80 -23.28 0.76 -18.07
CA ASN A 80 -24.71 1.05 -18.18
C ASN A 80 -24.99 2.07 -19.30
N PHE A 81 -26.25 2.15 -19.73
CA PHE A 81 -26.65 2.95 -20.90
C PHE A 81 -27.78 3.94 -20.60
N HIS A 82 -28.52 3.76 -19.51
CA HIS A 82 -29.74 4.48 -19.19
C HIS A 82 -29.68 5.15 -17.80
N GLY A 83 -28.49 5.52 -17.33
CA GLY A 83 -28.32 6.20 -16.05
C GLY A 83 -28.72 5.35 -14.84
N GLU A 84 -28.65 4.02 -14.96
CA GLU A 84 -28.92 3.10 -13.86
C GLU A 84 -27.95 3.35 -12.70
N THR A 85 -28.46 3.58 -11.49
CA THR A 85 -27.63 3.72 -10.27
C THR A 85 -27.17 2.38 -9.71
N LYS A 86 -27.93 1.32 -9.98
CA LYS A 86 -27.61 -0.06 -9.63
C LYS A 86 -27.49 -0.91 -10.89
N ILE A 87 -26.36 -1.57 -11.05
CA ILE A 87 -26.01 -2.34 -12.24
C ILE A 87 -25.87 -3.80 -11.82
N ASP A 88 -26.92 -4.58 -12.07
CA ASP A 88 -26.97 -6.01 -11.76
C ASP A 88 -26.59 -6.86 -12.98
N ASN A 89 -26.07 -8.07 -12.73
CA ASN A 89 -25.72 -9.05 -13.77
C ASN A 89 -24.72 -8.53 -14.80
N LEU A 90 -23.78 -7.66 -14.38
CA LEU A 90 -22.75 -7.12 -15.25
C LEU A 90 -21.93 -8.22 -15.93
N ASN A 91 -21.65 -9.32 -15.21
CA ASN A 91 -20.93 -10.50 -15.70
C ASN A 91 -19.59 -10.17 -16.39
N LEU A 92 -18.91 -9.13 -15.91
CA LEU A 92 -17.62 -8.70 -16.45
C LEU A 92 -16.51 -9.54 -15.81
N ILE A 93 -15.78 -10.29 -16.63
CA ILE A 93 -14.62 -11.09 -16.19
C ILE A 93 -13.34 -10.30 -16.44
N VAL A 94 -12.54 -10.15 -15.40
CA VAL A 94 -11.25 -9.47 -15.39
C VAL A 94 -10.16 -10.52 -15.14
N ASN A 95 -9.17 -10.61 -16.02
CA ASN A 95 -8.09 -11.58 -15.92
C ASN A 95 -6.79 -10.89 -15.51
N ASP A 96 -6.04 -11.50 -14.60
CA ASP A 96 -4.65 -11.10 -14.34
C ASP A 96 -3.73 -11.71 -15.40
N ILE A 97 -3.12 -10.84 -16.22
CA ILE A 97 -2.21 -11.24 -17.31
C ILE A 97 -0.84 -11.76 -16.80
N TYR A 98 -0.50 -11.52 -15.53
CA TYR A 98 0.73 -11.96 -14.87
C TYR A 98 0.50 -13.12 -13.90
N ALA A 99 -0.70 -13.71 -13.88
CA ALA A 99 -1.03 -14.85 -13.00
C ALA A 99 -0.06 -16.04 -13.14
N LYS A 100 0.53 -16.22 -14.32
CA LYS A 100 1.54 -17.25 -14.63
C LYS A 100 2.87 -17.08 -13.89
N ASP A 101 3.16 -15.87 -13.40
CA ASP A 101 4.41 -15.54 -12.72
C ASP A 101 4.25 -15.69 -11.19
N VAL A 102 3.07 -16.11 -10.71
CA VAL A 102 2.72 -16.25 -9.30
C VAL A 102 2.87 -17.71 -8.87
N SER A 103 3.84 -17.98 -7.98
CA SER A 103 4.11 -19.34 -7.50
C SER A 103 3.10 -19.84 -6.48
N GLU A 104 2.55 -18.95 -5.66
CA GLU A 104 1.64 -19.29 -4.56
C GLU A 104 0.53 -18.24 -4.39
N PHE A 105 -0.67 -18.69 -4.03
CA PHE A 105 -1.86 -17.84 -3.89
C PHE A 105 -2.09 -17.45 -2.43
N THR A 106 -1.74 -16.21 -2.08
CA THR A 106 -1.91 -15.63 -0.73
C THR A 106 -3.00 -14.55 -0.68
N GLY A 107 -3.66 -14.30 -1.81
CA GLY A 107 -4.68 -13.28 -1.96
C GLY A 107 -4.54 -12.56 -3.29
N PHE A 108 -5.25 -11.44 -3.42
CA PHE A 108 -5.25 -10.65 -4.64
C PHE A 108 -5.61 -9.19 -4.37
N SER A 109 -5.12 -8.31 -5.24
CA SER A 109 -5.37 -6.88 -5.21
C SER A 109 -6.32 -6.49 -6.36
N VAL A 110 -7.23 -5.57 -6.07
CA VAL A 110 -8.22 -5.01 -6.98
C VAL A 110 -7.98 -3.52 -7.08
N SER A 111 -7.94 -3.00 -8.31
CA SER A 111 -7.87 -1.56 -8.58
C SER A 111 -8.82 -1.23 -9.72
N PHE A 112 -9.92 -0.56 -9.39
CA PHE A 112 -10.91 -0.11 -10.36
C PHE A 112 -11.26 1.37 -10.14
N ILE A 113 -11.38 2.11 -11.23
CA ILE A 113 -11.83 3.49 -11.26
C ILE A 113 -13.19 3.52 -11.96
N LEU A 114 -14.23 3.91 -11.23
CA LEU A 114 -15.57 4.14 -11.74
C LEU A 114 -15.71 5.61 -12.10
N LYS A 115 -16.14 5.92 -13.33
CA LYS A 115 -16.23 7.30 -13.80
C LYS A 115 -17.41 7.54 -14.74
N THR A 116 -17.72 8.80 -14.97
CA THR A 116 -18.74 9.27 -15.92
C THR A 116 -18.17 9.38 -17.35
N ALA A 117 -19.06 9.59 -18.33
CA ALA A 117 -18.68 9.75 -19.74
C ALA A 117 -17.73 10.95 -20.01
N ASP A 118 -17.86 12.02 -19.23
CA ASP A 118 -17.03 13.23 -19.27
C ASP A 118 -15.75 13.12 -18.43
N GLY A 119 -15.51 11.98 -17.77
CA GLY A 119 -14.27 11.70 -17.04
C GLY A 119 -14.31 12.02 -15.55
N GLY A 120 -15.43 12.51 -15.02
CA GLY A 120 -15.65 12.68 -13.59
C GLY A 120 -15.52 11.35 -12.84
N ILE A 121 -14.61 11.28 -11.87
CA ILE A 121 -14.42 10.07 -11.04
C ILE A 121 -15.62 9.95 -10.12
N ILE A 122 -16.29 8.80 -10.10
CA ILE A 122 -17.38 8.48 -9.17
C ILE A 122 -16.79 7.91 -7.88
N ASP A 123 -15.97 6.88 -8.04
CA ASP A 123 -15.29 6.21 -6.93
C ASP A 123 -14.06 5.45 -7.43
N GLU A 124 -13.16 5.16 -6.50
CA GLU A 124 -11.99 4.33 -6.72
C GLU A 124 -11.95 3.17 -5.73
N TYR A 125 -11.94 1.96 -6.27
CA TYR A 125 -11.86 0.73 -5.51
C TYR A 125 -10.43 0.21 -5.57
N SER A 126 -9.61 0.55 -4.57
CA SER A 126 -8.26 0.01 -4.40
C SER A 126 -8.19 -0.78 -3.09
N PHE A 127 -8.24 -2.11 -3.18
CA PHE A 127 -8.26 -2.97 -1.99
C PHE A 127 -7.61 -4.33 -2.25
N ARG A 128 -7.20 -5.00 -1.17
CA ARG A 128 -6.65 -6.36 -1.21
C ARG A 128 -7.55 -7.30 -0.44
N VAL A 129 -7.76 -8.50 -0.98
CA VAL A 129 -8.42 -9.62 -0.30
C VAL A 129 -7.35 -10.63 0.08
N ASN A 130 -7.13 -10.81 1.38
CA ASN A 130 -6.24 -11.83 1.92
C ASN A 130 -7.01 -13.15 1.99
N THR A 131 -6.64 -14.13 1.17
CA THR A 131 -7.29 -15.44 1.12
C THR A 131 -6.38 -16.46 0.43
N THR A 132 -6.46 -17.71 0.86
CA THR A 132 -5.82 -18.85 0.20
C THR A 132 -6.84 -19.72 -0.53
N GLU A 133 -8.13 -19.35 -0.50
CA GLU A 133 -9.20 -20.09 -1.16
C GLU A 133 -9.16 -19.85 -2.67
N ASN A 134 -9.17 -20.94 -3.45
CA ASN A 134 -9.10 -20.88 -4.91
C ASN A 134 -10.34 -20.28 -5.57
N GLN A 135 -11.43 -20.10 -4.83
CA GLN A 135 -12.65 -19.44 -5.25
C GLN A 135 -13.34 -18.79 -4.05
N GLY A 136 -14.08 -17.71 -4.29
CA GLY A 136 -14.87 -17.08 -3.24
C GLY A 136 -15.62 -15.86 -3.73
N VAL A 137 -16.32 -15.20 -2.81
CA VAL A 137 -17.11 -14.00 -3.05
C VAL A 137 -16.73 -12.91 -2.05
N TYR A 138 -16.75 -11.66 -2.49
CA TYR A 138 -16.43 -10.52 -1.65
C TYR A 138 -17.25 -9.30 -2.06
N VAL A 139 -17.74 -8.54 -1.08
CA VAL A 139 -18.44 -7.28 -1.32
C VAL A 139 -17.62 -6.18 -0.67
N TYR A 140 -17.11 -5.27 -1.49
CA TYR A 140 -16.42 -4.09 -1.01
C TYR A 140 -17.41 -2.93 -0.89
N ASN A 141 -17.39 -2.27 0.27
CA ASN A 141 -18.11 -1.03 0.51
C ASN A 141 -17.10 0.11 0.51
N SER A 142 -17.33 1.13 -0.33
CA SER A 142 -16.44 2.28 -0.41
C SER A 142 -16.32 3.01 0.92
N VAL A 143 -15.08 3.36 1.28
CA VAL A 143 -14.72 4.13 2.48
C VAL A 143 -14.69 5.65 2.24
N ARG A 144 -15.10 6.09 1.05
CA ARG A 144 -15.14 7.51 0.68
C ARG A 144 -15.99 8.32 1.68
N PRO A 145 -15.49 9.47 2.19
CA PRO A 145 -16.26 10.33 3.09
C PRO A 145 -17.50 10.98 2.45
N GLY A 146 -18.55 11.22 3.24
CA GLY A 146 -19.59 12.23 2.96
C GLY A 146 -20.79 11.84 2.09
N THR A 147 -20.92 10.60 1.59
CA THR A 147 -22.08 10.15 0.79
C THR A 147 -22.45 8.68 1.05
N LEU A 148 -23.53 8.17 0.46
CA LEU A 148 -23.80 6.72 0.45
C LEU A 148 -22.65 6.04 -0.31
N SER A 149 -21.96 5.14 0.39
CA SER A 149 -20.87 4.35 -0.18
C SER A 149 -21.33 3.63 -1.45
N THR A 150 -20.51 3.71 -2.49
CA THR A 150 -20.66 2.79 -3.61
C THR A 150 -20.26 1.38 -3.17
N THR A 151 -20.85 0.36 -3.78
CA THR A 151 -20.50 -1.03 -3.51
C THR A 151 -20.13 -1.76 -4.78
N ILE A 152 -19.20 -2.69 -4.65
CA ILE A 152 -18.84 -3.61 -5.73
C ILE A 152 -18.83 -5.04 -5.20
N SER A 153 -19.62 -5.89 -5.85
CA SER A 153 -19.69 -7.32 -5.56
C SER A 153 -18.87 -8.10 -6.56
N ILE A 154 -17.89 -8.85 -6.07
CA ILE A 154 -16.99 -9.64 -6.88
C ILE A 154 -17.00 -11.12 -6.46
N ALA A 155 -16.63 -11.98 -7.40
CA ALA A 155 -16.25 -13.36 -7.15
C ALA A 155 -14.90 -13.63 -7.83
N TRP A 156 -14.09 -14.53 -7.29
CA TRP A 156 -12.82 -14.91 -7.93
C TRP A 156 -12.72 -16.40 -8.17
N ALA A 157 -11.84 -16.78 -9.09
CA ALA A 157 -11.42 -18.15 -9.33
C ALA A 157 -9.95 -18.19 -9.76
N THR A 158 -9.20 -19.17 -9.26
CA THR A 158 -7.79 -19.39 -9.59
C THR A 158 -7.43 -20.87 -9.59
N ASN A 159 -6.39 -21.23 -10.34
CA ASN A 159 -5.69 -22.51 -10.22
C ASN A 159 -4.25 -22.36 -9.69
N ILE A 160 -3.84 -21.16 -9.26
CA ILE A 160 -2.57 -20.93 -8.56
C ILE A 160 -2.61 -21.73 -7.25
N PRO A 161 -1.57 -22.54 -6.94
CA PRO A 161 -1.57 -23.37 -5.75
C PRO A 161 -1.51 -22.51 -4.47
N PRO A 162 -2.13 -22.94 -3.36
CA PRO A 162 -1.98 -22.27 -2.07
C PRO A 162 -0.53 -22.40 -1.55
N PRO A 163 -0.13 -21.60 -0.54
CA PRO A 163 1.18 -21.71 0.08
C PRO A 163 1.39 -23.13 0.61
N SER A 164 2.60 -23.67 0.44
CA SER A 164 2.91 -25.01 0.97
C SER A 164 2.92 -24.95 2.50
N GLU A 165 2.07 -25.73 3.16
CA GLU A 165 2.16 -25.90 4.62
C GLU A 165 3.55 -26.45 4.93
N THR A 166 4.39 -25.63 5.56
CA THR A 166 5.64 -26.14 6.13
C THR A 166 5.21 -27.03 7.28
N THR A 167 5.17 -28.34 7.06
CA THR A 167 4.96 -29.30 8.14
C THR A 167 6.15 -29.15 9.07
N THR A 168 6.02 -28.34 10.12
CA THR A 168 6.94 -28.34 11.25
C THR A 168 7.02 -29.79 11.68
N THR A 169 8.14 -30.45 11.34
CA THR A 169 8.37 -31.82 11.72
C THR A 169 8.38 -31.80 13.24
N GLU A 170 7.32 -32.33 13.84
CA GLU A 170 7.19 -32.51 15.27
C GLU A 170 8.40 -33.34 15.70
N ILE A 171 9.43 -32.68 16.24
CA ILE A 171 10.61 -33.35 16.77
C ILE A 171 10.08 -34.21 17.91
N THR A 172 9.91 -35.49 17.63
CA THR A 172 9.52 -36.49 18.61
C THR A 172 10.57 -36.47 19.71
N GLY A 173 10.13 -36.10 20.91
CA GLY A 173 11.01 -35.74 22.01
C GLY A 173 12.01 -36.83 22.35
N THR A 174 13.30 -36.53 22.18
CA THR A 174 14.34 -37.18 22.96
C THR A 174 14.52 -36.40 24.25
N THR A 175 14.27 -37.07 25.37
CA THR A 175 14.49 -36.60 26.74
C THR A 175 15.91 -36.02 26.89
N PRO A 176 16.09 -34.79 27.41
CA PRO A 176 17.43 -34.25 27.63
C PRO A 176 18.10 -35.00 28.78
N THR A 177 19.24 -35.63 28.50
CA THR A 177 20.15 -36.09 29.56
C THR A 177 20.83 -34.85 30.16
N PRO A 178 20.89 -34.68 31.49
CA PRO A 178 21.51 -33.50 32.10
C PRO A 178 23.03 -33.52 31.88
N GLY A 179 23.50 -32.77 30.89
CA GLY A 179 24.91 -32.38 30.76
C GLY A 179 25.26 -31.31 31.80
N PRO A 180 26.56 -31.13 32.14
CA PRO A 180 26.97 -30.35 33.29
C PRO A 180 26.58 -28.87 33.13
N THR A 181 26.05 -28.29 34.20
CA THR A 181 25.73 -26.86 34.34
C THR A 181 26.98 -26.01 34.17
N GLU A 182 27.33 -25.68 32.92
CA GLU A 182 28.23 -24.57 32.65
C GLU A 182 27.45 -23.26 32.88
N PRO A 183 28.00 -22.27 33.60
CA PRO A 183 27.29 -21.02 33.86
C PRO A 183 27.01 -20.31 32.53
N PRO A 184 25.84 -19.67 32.33
CA PRO A 184 25.53 -18.99 31.09
C PRO A 184 26.50 -17.82 30.91
N THR A 185 27.53 -18.04 30.09
CA THR A 185 28.39 -16.97 29.60
C THR A 185 27.90 -16.62 28.19
N THR A 186 26.64 -16.20 28.10
CA THR A 186 26.09 -15.59 26.90
C THR A 186 25.83 -14.14 27.24
N THR A 187 26.70 -13.25 26.77
CA THR A 187 26.38 -11.83 26.65
C THR A 187 25.00 -11.74 26.00
N ALA A 188 24.02 -11.20 26.71
CA ALA A 188 22.66 -11.06 26.20
C ALA A 188 22.71 -10.28 24.88
N LYS A 189 22.16 -10.85 23.80
CA LYS A 189 22.05 -10.18 22.51
C LYS A 189 21.23 -8.90 22.73
N LEU A 190 21.76 -7.75 22.30
CA LEU A 190 21.04 -6.49 22.37
C LEU A 190 19.89 -6.49 21.34
N PRO A 191 18.70 -5.98 21.70
CA PRO A 191 17.54 -6.02 20.81
C PRO A 191 17.74 -5.07 19.63
N SER A 192 17.70 -5.59 18.40
CA SER A 192 17.84 -4.75 17.20
C SER A 192 16.60 -3.90 16.92
N ASP A 193 15.44 -4.35 17.35
CA ASP A 193 14.12 -3.78 17.06
C ASP A 193 13.13 -4.14 18.18
N CYS A 194 11.91 -3.62 18.09
CA CYS A 194 10.87 -3.80 19.11
C CYS A 194 10.42 -5.25 19.32
N ASP A 195 10.61 -6.14 18.34
CA ASP A 195 10.20 -7.54 18.45
C ASP A 195 11.17 -8.34 19.35
N GLU A 196 12.43 -7.90 19.44
CA GLU A 196 13.45 -8.49 20.35
C GLU A 196 13.44 -7.87 21.76
N VAL A 197 12.64 -6.85 22.01
CA VAL A 197 12.57 -6.23 23.34
C VAL A 197 11.73 -7.09 24.28
N GLU A 198 12.23 -7.43 25.47
CA GLU A 198 11.55 -8.33 26.42
C GLU A 198 10.21 -7.81 26.97
N SER A 199 10.02 -6.49 27.04
CA SER A 199 8.75 -5.90 27.47
C SER A 199 7.58 -6.43 26.63
N THR A 200 6.37 -6.51 27.17
CA THR A 200 5.18 -6.96 26.40
C THR A 200 4.17 -5.85 26.15
N SER A 201 4.44 -4.64 26.64
CA SER A 201 3.58 -3.47 26.51
C SER A 201 4.09 -2.48 25.47
N SER A 202 3.18 -1.74 24.82
CA SER A 202 3.55 -0.58 24.01
C SER A 202 4.21 0.50 24.87
N GLY A 203 5.22 1.18 24.34
CA GLY A 203 5.96 2.20 25.07
C GLY A 203 7.31 2.52 24.48
N LEU A 204 8.04 3.40 25.15
CA LEU A 204 9.41 3.73 24.77
C LEU A 204 10.36 2.60 25.15
N GLN A 205 11.19 2.20 24.21
CA GLN A 205 12.19 1.16 24.38
C GLN A 205 13.50 1.59 23.73
N THR A 206 14.61 1.05 24.22
CA THR A 206 15.93 1.23 23.62
C THR A 206 16.26 0.03 22.75
N ILE A 207 16.58 0.29 21.49
CA ILE A 207 17.03 -0.71 20.51
C ILE A 207 18.43 -0.37 20.01
N TYR A 208 19.08 -1.34 19.37
CA TYR A 208 20.44 -1.25 18.86
C TYR A 208 20.49 -1.75 17.42
N PRO A 209 20.01 -0.97 16.43
CA PRO A 209 19.95 -1.41 15.04
C PRO A 209 21.30 -1.86 14.47
N ASP A 210 22.39 -1.18 14.83
CA ASP A 210 23.78 -1.49 14.47
C ASP A 210 24.43 -2.53 15.41
N GLY A 211 23.72 -2.98 16.45
CA GLY A 211 24.21 -3.87 17.49
C GLY A 211 25.03 -3.21 18.61
N SER A 212 25.19 -1.88 18.62
CA SER A 212 26.05 -1.19 19.60
C SER A 212 25.59 0.19 20.07
N THR A 213 24.99 0.98 19.19
CA THR A 213 24.55 2.36 19.45
C THR A 213 23.07 2.37 19.86
N PRO A 214 22.74 2.85 21.08
CA PRO A 214 21.35 2.87 21.55
C PRO A 214 20.54 3.94 20.85
N VAL A 215 19.30 3.59 20.47
CA VAL A 215 18.29 4.53 19.97
C VAL A 215 16.98 4.30 20.70
N SER A 216 16.36 5.38 21.20
CA SER A 216 15.04 5.32 21.82
C SER A 216 13.96 5.35 20.74
N VAL A 217 13.09 4.34 20.71
CA VAL A 217 11.98 4.21 19.78
C VAL A 217 10.68 3.98 20.53
N TYR A 218 9.56 4.28 19.87
CA TYR A 218 8.26 3.82 20.35
C TYR A 218 7.99 2.42 19.77
N CYS A 219 7.73 1.46 20.65
CA CYS A 219 7.25 0.14 20.29
C CYS A 219 5.74 0.10 20.44
N ASP A 220 5.03 -0.26 19.37
CA ASP A 220 3.58 -0.48 19.41
C ASP A 220 3.31 -1.99 19.35
N ARG A 221 2.67 -2.52 20.38
CA ARG A 221 2.27 -3.92 20.52
C ARG A 221 0.76 -3.99 20.66
N LYS A 222 0.10 -4.58 19.68
CA LYS A 222 -1.36 -4.75 19.68
C LYS A 222 -1.78 -6.18 19.98
N ASN A 223 -1.14 -7.13 19.32
CA ASN A 223 -1.48 -8.54 19.37
C ASN A 223 -0.27 -9.37 19.84
N SER A 224 -0.51 -10.62 20.21
CA SER A 224 0.56 -11.59 20.50
C SER A 224 1.41 -11.96 19.27
N ALA A 225 1.10 -11.42 18.09
CA ALA A 225 1.78 -11.71 16.83
C ALA A 225 3.17 -11.08 16.72
N GLY A 226 3.42 -9.96 17.39
CA GLY A 226 4.72 -9.27 17.39
C GLY A 226 4.61 -7.78 17.69
N ALA A 227 5.71 -7.05 17.48
CA ALA A 227 5.80 -5.62 17.77
C ALA A 227 6.12 -4.78 16.51
N TYR A 228 5.54 -3.58 16.47
CA TYR A 228 5.89 -2.56 15.50
C TYR A 228 7.00 -1.67 16.06
N THR A 229 8.03 -1.44 15.26
CA THR A 229 9.08 -0.45 15.49
C THR A 229 8.75 0.82 14.73
N ILE A 230 8.42 1.91 15.42
CA ILE A 230 8.13 3.18 14.75
C ILE A 230 9.42 3.80 14.26
N ILE A 231 9.54 3.99 12.94
CA ILE A 231 10.76 4.52 12.30
C ILE A 231 10.62 5.97 11.84
N GLN A 232 9.37 6.42 11.65
CA GLN A 232 9.03 7.80 11.38
C GLN A 232 7.65 8.07 11.97
N SER A 233 7.45 9.25 12.54
CA SER A 233 6.12 9.70 12.92
C SER A 233 6.03 11.22 12.83
N ARG A 234 4.84 11.70 12.48
CA ARG A 234 4.44 13.10 12.59
C ARG A 234 3.15 13.17 13.37
N GLY A 235 3.04 14.16 14.24
CA GLY A 235 1.85 14.32 15.05
C GLY A 235 1.83 15.63 15.81
N ARG A 236 0.78 15.78 16.60
CA ARG A 236 0.38 17.03 17.26
C ARG A 236 0.91 17.16 18.68
N GLU A 237 1.48 16.09 19.23
CA GLU A 237 1.97 16.05 20.61
C GLU A 237 3.46 16.44 20.66
N GLY A 238 3.84 17.18 21.71
CA GLY A 238 5.24 17.56 21.93
C GLY A 238 5.75 18.71 21.04
N SER A 239 7.07 18.80 20.92
CA SER A 239 7.73 19.89 20.20
C SER A 239 7.60 19.72 18.69
N ASN A 240 7.24 20.81 17.99
CA ASN A 240 7.26 20.86 16.54
C ASN A 240 8.71 21.00 16.06
N ILE A 241 9.40 19.87 15.92
CA ILE A 241 10.73 19.80 15.33
C ILE A 241 10.64 19.96 13.81
N THR A 242 11.62 20.65 13.21
CA THR A 242 11.66 20.80 11.76
C THR A 242 12.18 19.54 11.10
N PHE A 243 11.54 19.13 10.00
CA PHE A 243 12.08 18.13 9.08
C PHE A 243 12.85 18.79 7.94
N ASP A 244 12.80 20.12 7.80
CA ASP A 244 13.64 20.84 6.82
C ASP A 244 15.08 20.95 7.31
N ILE A 245 15.82 19.84 7.18
CA ILE A 245 17.22 19.70 7.58
C ILE A 245 18.07 19.22 6.40
N PRO A 246 19.40 19.49 6.41
CA PRO A 246 20.29 18.99 5.36
C PRO A 246 20.29 17.46 5.26
N PHE A 247 20.47 16.94 4.04
CA PHE A 247 20.54 15.49 3.77
C PHE A 247 21.49 14.74 4.72
N ALA A 248 22.65 15.31 5.05
CA ALA A 248 23.61 14.67 5.93
C ALA A 248 23.04 14.30 7.32
N ASN A 249 22.14 15.14 7.85
CA ASN A 249 21.55 14.96 9.17
C ASN A 249 20.43 13.92 9.19
N TYR A 250 19.86 13.57 8.03
CA TYR A 250 18.87 12.49 7.93
C TYR A 250 19.48 11.09 8.16
N SER A 251 20.81 10.97 8.14
CA SER A 251 21.53 9.73 8.46
C SER A 251 21.27 9.30 9.92
N ASP A 252 21.22 10.28 10.83
CA ASP A 252 21.02 10.08 12.26
C ASP A 252 19.54 10.22 12.67
N TRP A 253 19.21 9.72 13.87
CA TRP A 253 17.89 9.91 14.45
C TRP A 253 17.71 11.35 14.97
N PHE A 254 16.49 11.86 14.92
CA PHE A 254 16.13 13.14 15.54
C PHE A 254 14.65 13.19 15.94
N GLY A 255 14.33 14.15 16.81
CA GLY A 255 12.99 14.36 17.33
C GLY A 255 12.71 13.63 18.64
N GLU A 256 11.43 13.40 18.92
CA GLU A 256 10.95 12.76 20.13
C GLU A 256 10.18 11.50 19.74
N SER A 257 10.66 10.33 20.14
CA SER A 257 9.91 9.07 20.02
C SER A 257 8.69 9.10 20.95
N GLY A 258 7.52 8.67 20.49
CA GLY A 258 6.31 8.56 21.33
C GLY A 258 5.01 8.64 20.53
N VAL A 259 3.89 8.41 21.21
CA VAL A 259 2.55 8.55 20.59
C VAL A 259 2.31 10.00 20.21
N GLY A 260 1.92 10.23 18.96
CA GLY A 260 1.60 11.57 18.45
C GLY A 260 2.80 12.51 18.34
N LYS A 261 4.03 12.02 18.58
CA LYS A 261 5.25 12.82 18.52
C LYS A 261 5.85 12.86 17.11
N ASN A 262 6.81 13.76 16.93
CA ASN A 262 7.55 13.94 15.68
C ASN A 262 8.92 13.26 15.80
N PHE A 263 9.14 12.20 15.05
CA PHE A 263 10.32 11.34 15.16
C PHE A 263 10.84 10.89 13.80
N TRP A 264 12.16 10.77 13.68
CA TRP A 264 12.85 10.13 12.56
C TRP A 264 13.95 9.23 13.10
N LEU A 265 13.95 7.96 12.69
CA LEU A 265 14.91 6.95 13.18
C LEU A 265 16.33 7.14 12.63
N GLY A 266 16.49 7.83 11.51
CA GLY A 266 17.77 7.95 10.81
C GLY A 266 17.96 6.86 9.75
N LEU A 267 18.47 7.27 8.59
CA LEU A 267 18.66 6.39 7.44
C LEU A 267 19.73 5.30 7.69
N ASP A 268 20.76 5.58 8.50
CA ASP A 268 21.76 4.58 8.87
C ASP A 268 21.13 3.46 9.71
N ASN A 269 20.25 3.81 10.66
CA ASN A 269 19.50 2.84 11.45
C ASN A 269 18.52 2.03 10.58
N MET A 270 17.83 2.67 9.63
CA MET A 270 16.96 1.94 8.68
C MET A 270 17.76 0.97 7.80
N ASN A 271 18.96 1.36 7.34
CA ASN A 271 19.86 0.49 6.58
C ASN A 271 20.35 -0.71 7.43
N ASN A 272 20.73 -0.46 8.70
CA ASN A 272 21.15 -1.53 9.61
C ASN A 272 20.02 -2.55 9.87
N LEU A 273 18.79 -2.09 10.10
CA LEU A 273 17.63 -2.98 10.20
C LEU A 273 17.43 -3.78 8.90
N SER A 274 17.56 -3.13 7.75
CA SER A 274 17.38 -3.77 6.43
C SER A 274 18.41 -4.86 6.11
N THR A 275 19.54 -4.92 6.84
CA THR A 275 20.69 -5.78 6.57
C THR A 275 21.04 -6.73 7.71
N ASN A 276 20.28 -6.72 8.81
CA ASN A 276 20.54 -7.56 9.99
C ASN A 276 20.15 -9.04 9.85
N GLY A 277 19.74 -9.48 8.65
CA GLY A 277 19.34 -10.86 8.35
C GLY A 277 17.85 -11.16 8.57
N LYS A 278 17.06 -10.22 9.08
CA LYS A 278 15.60 -10.34 9.14
C LYS A 278 14.94 -9.76 7.89
N THR A 279 13.71 -10.19 7.64
CA THR A 279 12.85 -9.59 6.61
C THR A 279 11.83 -8.71 7.31
N TYR A 280 11.86 -7.41 7.01
CA TYR A 280 10.89 -6.45 7.53
C TYR A 280 9.83 -6.13 6.50
N SER A 281 8.61 -5.95 7.01
CA SER A 281 7.51 -5.30 6.33
C SER A 281 7.34 -3.89 6.89
N LEU A 282 6.82 -2.98 6.07
CA LEU A 282 6.55 -1.59 6.40
C LEU A 282 5.04 -1.35 6.37
N GLN A 283 4.52 -0.74 7.44
CA GLN A 283 3.18 -0.19 7.50
C GLN A 283 3.26 1.33 7.52
N ILE A 284 2.44 1.98 6.70
CA ILE A 284 2.22 3.42 6.71
C ILE A 284 0.77 3.69 7.10
N ASP A 285 0.56 4.49 8.13
CA ASP A 285 -0.77 4.95 8.55
C ASP A 285 -0.89 6.45 8.28
N LEU A 286 -1.96 6.85 7.57
CA LEU A 286 -2.29 8.24 7.28
C LEU A 286 -3.58 8.61 8.01
N CYS A 287 -3.50 9.55 8.95
CA CYS A 287 -4.66 9.99 9.72
C CYS A 287 -5.02 11.44 9.41
N CYS A 288 -6.31 11.73 9.45
CA CYS A 288 -6.84 13.08 9.50
C CYS A 288 -7.74 13.24 10.73
N GLY A 289 -7.34 14.08 11.68
CA GLY A 289 -8.02 14.15 12.96
C GLY A 289 -7.99 12.79 13.64
N THR A 290 -9.16 12.24 13.96
CA THR A 290 -9.28 10.88 14.52
C THR A 290 -9.54 9.79 13.49
N GLN A 291 -9.64 10.14 12.21
CA GLN A 291 -9.98 9.22 11.14
C GLN A 291 -8.73 8.62 10.50
N LEU A 292 -8.72 7.30 10.30
CA LEU A 292 -7.76 6.63 9.43
C LEU A 292 -8.18 6.85 7.98
N MET A 293 -7.34 7.54 7.22
CA MET A 293 -7.59 7.87 5.82
C MET A 293 -7.05 6.78 4.90
N ALA A 294 -5.86 6.26 5.20
CA ALA A 294 -5.31 5.11 4.50
C ALA A 294 -4.31 4.34 5.37
N LYS A 295 -4.22 3.04 5.10
CA LYS A 295 -3.18 2.15 5.60
C LYS A 295 -2.54 1.44 4.42
N GLN A 296 -1.23 1.59 4.27
CA GLN A 296 -0.48 0.95 3.19
C GLN A 296 0.54 -0.02 3.78
N LEU A 297 0.66 -1.18 3.12
CA LEU A 297 1.56 -2.24 3.52
C LEU A 297 2.56 -2.52 2.41
N TYR A 298 3.79 -2.79 2.84
CA TYR A 298 4.89 -3.15 1.97
C TYR A 298 5.66 -4.29 2.61
N THR A 299 6.16 -5.21 1.81
CA THR A 299 7.02 -6.32 2.25
C THR A 299 8.44 -6.13 1.74
N ASN A 300 9.42 -6.85 2.30
CA ASN A 300 10.83 -6.78 1.88
C ASN A 300 11.41 -5.37 1.94
N PHE A 301 11.05 -4.60 2.98
CA PHE A 301 11.56 -3.26 3.19
C PHE A 301 13.09 -3.27 3.31
N LYS A 302 13.75 -2.46 2.47
CA LYS A 302 15.19 -2.24 2.52
C LYS A 302 15.55 -0.80 2.18
N VAL A 303 16.49 -0.26 2.95
CA VAL A 303 17.18 1.00 2.65
C VAL A 303 18.62 0.67 2.27
N ALA A 304 19.07 1.15 1.11
CA ALA A 304 20.42 0.93 0.61
C ALA A 304 21.47 1.70 1.45
N THR A 305 22.75 1.52 1.12
CA THR A 305 23.82 2.20 1.86
C THR A 305 23.85 3.70 1.58
N LYS A 306 24.57 4.47 2.41
CA LYS A 306 24.83 5.89 2.16
C LYS A 306 25.48 6.17 0.80
N ALA A 307 26.35 5.28 0.33
CA ALA A 307 27.00 5.37 -0.97
C ALA A 307 26.00 5.25 -2.13
N GLU A 308 24.92 4.50 -1.91
CA GLU A 308 23.78 4.34 -2.82
C GLU A 308 22.65 5.32 -2.48
N GLN A 309 22.97 6.41 -1.76
CA GLN A 309 22.05 7.48 -1.37
C GLN A 309 20.78 6.99 -0.66
N TYR A 310 20.90 5.92 0.13
CA TYR A 310 19.80 5.34 0.90
C TYR A 310 18.56 5.01 0.08
N ALA A 311 18.73 4.50 -1.15
CA ALA A 311 17.61 4.12 -2.00
C ALA A 311 16.65 3.16 -1.30
N LEU A 312 15.35 3.45 -1.36
CA LEU A 312 14.29 2.65 -0.73
C LEU A 312 13.82 1.56 -1.68
N THR A 313 13.72 0.32 -1.20
CA THR A 313 13.09 -0.77 -1.95
C THR A 313 12.14 -1.54 -1.05
N ALA A 314 11.00 -1.95 -1.61
CA ALA A 314 10.01 -2.79 -0.98
C ALA A 314 9.07 -3.33 -2.06
N SER A 315 8.26 -4.33 -1.74
CA SER A 315 7.18 -4.81 -2.59
C SER A 315 5.85 -4.30 -2.04
N ALA A 316 5.13 -3.50 -2.83
CA ALA A 316 3.85 -2.94 -2.44
C ALA A 316 2.75 -4.00 -2.42
N ASP A 317 1.94 -3.98 -1.36
CA ASP A 317 0.75 -4.83 -1.24
C ASP A 317 -0.39 -4.34 -2.15
N LEU A 318 -0.52 -3.01 -2.26
CA LEU A 318 -1.39 -2.33 -3.21
C LEU A 318 -0.53 -1.56 -4.21
N PRO A 319 -0.51 -1.94 -5.49
CA PRO A 319 0.26 -1.24 -6.51
C PRO A 319 -0.42 0.05 -6.97
N GLY A 320 0.38 0.97 -7.54
CA GLY A 320 -0.10 2.20 -8.17
C GLY A 320 -0.48 3.34 -7.22
N ILE A 321 -0.36 3.14 -5.90
CA ILE A 321 -0.60 4.15 -4.87
C ILE A 321 0.59 4.23 -3.90
N GLY A 322 0.64 5.26 -3.06
CA GLY A 322 1.66 5.37 -2.02
C GLY A 322 3.06 5.42 -2.60
N LEU A 323 3.99 4.67 -2.01
CA LEU A 323 5.36 4.55 -2.49
C LEU A 323 5.45 3.91 -3.90
N ASP A 324 4.43 3.13 -4.31
CA ASP A 324 4.33 2.53 -5.65
C ASP A 324 3.63 3.43 -6.67
N TYR A 325 3.10 4.59 -6.24
CA TYR A 325 2.59 5.61 -7.15
C TYR A 325 3.69 6.03 -8.12
N SER A 326 3.35 6.12 -9.41
CA SER A 326 4.28 6.43 -10.48
C SER A 326 3.81 7.66 -11.26
N SER A 327 4.68 8.66 -11.33
CA SER A 327 4.57 9.78 -12.27
C SER A 327 5.68 9.65 -13.31
N SER A 328 6.92 10.00 -12.94
CA SER A 328 8.14 9.80 -13.73
C SER A 328 8.93 8.59 -13.26
N ALA A 329 8.98 8.41 -11.96
CA ALA A 329 9.46 7.22 -11.28
C ALA A 329 8.54 6.94 -10.08
N LYS A 330 8.86 5.87 -9.34
CA LYS A 330 8.23 5.52 -8.07
C LYS A 330 9.16 5.93 -6.93
N ASP A 331 8.59 6.19 -5.75
CA ASP A 331 9.41 6.39 -4.55
C ASP A 331 10.17 5.10 -4.22
N LEU A 332 9.55 3.94 -4.47
CA LEU A 332 10.24 2.66 -4.49
C LEU A 332 11.29 2.63 -5.62
N GLY A 333 12.55 2.51 -5.24
CA GLY A 333 13.73 2.51 -6.10
C GLY A 333 14.43 3.87 -6.16
N ALA A 334 13.81 4.94 -5.68
CA ALA A 334 14.41 6.27 -5.67
C ALA A 334 15.46 6.41 -4.55
N PRO A 335 16.53 7.20 -4.75
CA PRO A 335 17.41 7.65 -3.67
C PRO A 335 16.69 8.61 -2.73
N PHE A 336 17.09 8.62 -1.46
CA PHE A 336 16.65 9.66 -0.53
C PHE A 336 17.26 11.00 -0.94
N SER A 337 16.47 12.07 -0.93
CA SER A 337 16.95 13.41 -1.24
C SER A 337 16.18 14.48 -0.49
N THR A 338 16.77 15.66 -0.40
CA THR A 338 16.12 16.92 -0.02
C THR A 338 16.00 17.80 -1.25
N GLN A 339 15.30 18.93 -1.17
CA GLN A 339 15.20 19.89 -2.28
C GLN A 339 16.58 20.25 -2.88
N LEU A 340 17.60 20.40 -2.03
CA LEU A 340 18.96 20.78 -2.45
C LEU A 340 19.77 19.64 -3.09
N THR A 341 19.38 18.38 -2.85
CA THR A 341 20.13 17.19 -3.31
C THR A 341 19.34 16.34 -4.31
N TYR A 342 18.11 16.75 -4.64
CA TYR A 342 17.28 16.10 -5.62
C TYR A 342 17.93 16.09 -7.01
N SER A 343 17.94 14.92 -7.65
CA SER A 343 18.64 14.71 -8.92
C SER A 343 17.92 13.77 -9.89
N LEU A 344 16.73 13.28 -9.53
CA LEU A 344 15.94 12.46 -10.43
C LEU A 344 15.30 13.30 -11.55
N PRO A 345 14.97 12.68 -12.70
CA PRO A 345 14.18 13.35 -13.73
C PRO A 345 12.84 13.79 -13.16
N LYS A 346 12.48 15.06 -13.39
CA LYS A 346 11.12 15.54 -13.14
C LYS A 346 10.24 15.09 -14.31
N GLY A 347 9.15 14.38 -14.03
CA GLY A 347 8.22 13.88 -15.06
C GLY A 347 7.34 14.95 -15.66
N LYS A 348 7.13 16.02 -14.89
CA LYS A 348 6.59 17.31 -15.34
C LYS A 348 7.69 18.34 -15.20
N ALA A 349 7.60 19.47 -15.90
CA ALA A 349 8.61 20.52 -15.75
C ALA A 349 8.70 20.98 -14.27
N GLU A 350 7.56 20.93 -13.59
CA GLU A 350 7.34 21.18 -12.18
C GLU A 350 7.29 19.83 -11.43
N CYS A 351 8.26 19.56 -10.56
CA CYS A 351 8.05 18.53 -9.54
C CYS A 351 7.17 19.19 -8.47
N ASP A 352 5.94 18.73 -8.29
CA ASP A 352 4.97 19.41 -7.43
C ASP A 352 5.50 19.64 -6.00
N GLN A 353 6.34 18.73 -5.48
CA GLN A 353 7.02 18.88 -4.19
C GLN A 353 7.93 20.12 -4.07
N PHE A 354 8.43 20.65 -5.18
CA PHE A 354 9.40 21.75 -5.22
C PHE A 354 8.95 22.97 -6.00
N GLU A 355 7.97 22.83 -6.90
CA GLU A 355 7.57 23.85 -7.88
C GLU A 355 6.07 23.86 -8.22
N PHE A 356 5.20 23.35 -7.33
CA PHE A 356 3.73 23.34 -7.55
C PHE A 356 3.15 24.76 -7.59
N TYR A 357 2.33 25.06 -8.60
CA TYR A 357 1.59 26.31 -8.72
C TYR A 357 0.11 26.08 -8.42
N ASP A 358 -0.48 26.91 -7.54
CA ASP A 358 -1.93 27.00 -7.42
C ASP A 358 -2.47 27.86 -8.58
N ASP A 359 -3.18 27.23 -9.52
CA ASP A 359 -3.75 27.87 -10.70
C ASP A 359 -5.06 28.62 -10.43
N ASP A 360 -5.74 28.33 -9.31
CA ASP A 360 -7.09 28.82 -9.04
C ASP A 360 -7.11 30.24 -8.44
N ASN A 361 -6.01 30.70 -7.81
CA ASN A 361 -5.97 31.96 -7.07
C ASN A 361 -4.80 32.89 -7.45
N GLY A 362 -4.70 33.28 -8.72
CA GLY A 362 -4.18 34.61 -9.08
C GLY A 362 -2.76 35.00 -8.63
N GLY A 363 -1.84 34.05 -8.43
CA GLY A 363 -0.41 34.35 -8.32
C GLY A 363 0.33 33.92 -7.04
N ALA A 364 -0.11 32.86 -6.35
CA ALA A 364 0.81 32.17 -5.43
C ALA A 364 2.03 31.65 -6.24
N GLY A 365 3.24 31.87 -5.71
CA GLY A 365 4.47 31.39 -6.36
C GLY A 365 4.57 29.86 -6.36
N PRO A 366 5.60 29.29 -7.00
CA PRO A 366 5.82 27.84 -6.95
C PRO A 366 5.99 27.39 -5.50
N SER A 367 5.60 26.14 -5.22
CA SER A 367 5.84 25.52 -3.93
C SER A 367 7.33 25.58 -3.57
N LYS A 368 7.64 25.45 -2.29
CA LYS A 368 9.00 25.34 -1.79
C LYS A 368 9.16 23.94 -1.24
N GLY A 369 10.27 23.30 -1.62
CA GLY A 369 10.65 22.03 -1.05
C GLY A 369 10.76 22.11 0.46
N TYR A 370 10.24 21.09 1.13
CA TYR A 370 10.31 20.96 2.58
C TYR A 370 10.63 19.52 2.95
N GLY A 371 11.70 19.35 3.72
CA GLY A 371 12.10 18.03 4.20
C GLY A 371 12.71 17.13 3.12
N GLY A 372 13.09 15.94 3.58
CA GLY A 372 13.69 14.88 2.78
C GLY A 372 12.77 13.69 2.61
N TRP A 373 12.77 13.13 1.41
CA TRP A 373 11.98 11.96 1.04
C TRP A 373 12.63 11.21 -0.12
N TRP A 374 12.11 10.03 -0.42
CA TRP A 374 12.39 9.30 -1.64
C TRP A 374 11.52 9.87 -2.77
N TYR A 375 11.85 11.08 -3.24
CA TYR A 375 11.03 11.87 -4.20
C TYR A 375 10.98 11.28 -5.62
N GLY A 376 10.77 9.98 -5.79
CA GLY A 376 10.68 9.34 -7.11
C GLY A 376 9.42 9.72 -7.86
N SER A 377 8.28 9.76 -7.16
CA SER A 377 7.00 10.10 -7.76
C SER A 377 6.71 11.61 -7.80
N CYS A 378 7.46 12.43 -7.07
CA CYS A 378 7.12 13.83 -6.79
C CYS A 378 5.70 14.03 -6.19
N GLY A 379 5.04 12.97 -5.73
CA GLY A 379 3.64 13.01 -5.27
C GLY A 379 3.46 12.71 -3.77
N ASN A 380 4.53 12.32 -3.08
CA ASN A 380 4.50 11.92 -1.68
C ASN A 380 5.61 12.62 -0.89
N ASN A 381 5.32 12.92 0.38
CA ASN A 381 6.28 13.42 1.35
C ASN A 381 5.69 13.33 2.76
N LEU A 382 5.97 12.25 3.50
CA LEU A 382 5.53 12.15 4.91
C LEU A 382 6.32 13.06 5.86
N ASN A 383 7.43 13.63 5.37
CA ASN A 383 8.26 14.60 6.08
C ASN A 383 7.93 16.05 5.69
N GLY A 384 6.82 16.27 4.99
CA GLY A 384 6.33 17.59 4.56
C GLY A 384 5.98 18.52 5.71
N PHE A 385 5.53 19.74 5.38
CA PHE A 385 5.21 20.73 6.40
C PHE A 385 3.98 20.30 7.21
N LEU A 386 4.07 20.32 8.54
CA LEU A 386 2.94 19.91 9.39
C LEU A 386 1.95 21.08 9.53
N TYR A 387 0.84 21.02 8.80
CA TYR A 387 -0.29 21.94 8.97
C TYR A 387 -1.17 21.52 10.14
N PRO A 388 -1.52 22.45 11.06
CA PRO A 388 -2.54 22.18 12.06
C PRO A 388 -3.91 21.97 11.39
N ASN A 389 -4.50 20.80 11.59
CA ASN A 389 -5.86 20.53 11.14
C ASN A 389 -6.88 21.17 12.10
N ASN A 390 -7.41 22.33 11.70
CA ASN A 390 -8.40 23.08 12.47
C ASN A 390 -9.85 22.73 12.11
N ASN A 391 -10.10 22.18 10.91
CA ASN A 391 -11.44 21.97 10.36
C ASN A 391 -11.91 20.50 10.43
N GLY A 392 -11.00 19.58 10.76
CA GLY A 392 -11.27 18.14 10.78
C GLY A 392 -11.06 17.42 9.45
N ASP A 393 -10.81 18.14 8.36
CA ASP A 393 -10.74 17.58 6.99
C ASP A 393 -9.32 17.54 6.37
N CYS A 394 -8.31 18.08 7.07
CA CYS A 394 -6.91 18.13 6.60
C CYS A 394 -6.72 18.84 5.26
N SER A 395 -7.70 19.65 4.86
CA SER A 395 -7.59 20.52 3.68
C SER A 395 -6.55 21.61 3.91
N VAL A 396 -5.73 21.87 2.90
CA VAL A 396 -4.71 22.93 2.96
C VAL A 396 -5.34 24.26 2.56
N THR A 397 -5.89 24.99 3.53
CA THR A 397 -6.51 26.31 3.28
C THR A 397 -5.52 27.48 3.19
N LYS A 398 -4.25 27.27 3.56
CA LYS A 398 -3.24 28.34 3.72
C LYS A 398 -1.97 28.17 2.88
N PHE A 399 -2.04 27.35 1.83
CA PHE A 399 -0.89 27.08 0.95
C PHE A 399 -0.26 28.38 0.41
N ASP A 400 -1.08 29.35 -0.01
CA ASP A 400 -0.65 30.64 -0.56
C ASP A 400 0.32 31.44 0.32
N SER A 401 0.27 31.25 1.64
CA SER A 401 1.06 32.05 2.57
C SER A 401 2.48 31.52 2.80
N THR A 402 2.66 30.20 2.76
CA THR A 402 3.95 29.54 3.04
C THR A 402 4.60 29.01 1.77
N LEU A 403 3.78 28.66 0.76
CA LEU A 403 4.14 27.87 -0.41
C LEU A 403 4.68 26.47 -0.06
N LEU A 404 4.47 25.98 1.17
CA LEU A 404 4.97 24.67 1.59
C LEU A 404 3.89 23.62 1.42
N LEU A 405 4.21 22.52 0.74
CA LEU A 405 3.30 21.38 0.71
C LEU A 405 3.31 20.66 2.06
N GLY A 406 2.14 20.11 2.38
CA GLY A 406 1.90 19.44 3.64
C GLY A 406 2.51 18.05 3.72
N ILE A 407 2.13 17.31 4.75
CA ILE A 407 2.41 15.87 4.84
C ILE A 407 1.41 15.16 3.91
N ASN A 408 1.88 14.68 2.76
CA ASN A 408 1.02 14.14 1.72
C ASN A 408 1.50 12.78 1.23
N MET A 409 0.57 11.97 0.74
CA MET A 409 0.85 10.70 0.07
C MET A 409 -0.35 10.31 -0.77
N ARG A 410 -0.11 9.87 -2.00
CA ARG A 410 -1.13 9.41 -2.94
C ARG A 410 -1.83 8.18 -2.39
N THR A 411 -3.13 8.32 -2.17
CA THR A 411 -4.02 7.23 -1.74
C THR A 411 -4.89 6.69 -2.88
N THR A 412 -4.82 7.33 -4.04
CA THR A 412 -5.55 7.03 -5.26
C THR A 412 -4.60 6.82 -6.43
N THR A 413 -5.00 6.03 -7.41
CA THR A 413 -4.25 5.79 -8.64
C THR A 413 -4.41 6.97 -9.60
N GLY A 414 -3.42 7.18 -10.46
CA GLY A 414 -3.41 8.32 -11.40
C GLY A 414 -3.07 9.65 -10.73
N THR A 415 -3.29 10.76 -11.43
CA THR A 415 -3.03 12.12 -10.92
C THR A 415 -4.23 12.66 -10.14
N ALA A 416 -4.00 13.59 -9.22
CA ALA A 416 -5.02 14.38 -8.56
C ALA A 416 -5.77 15.31 -9.56
N THR A 417 -6.77 16.04 -9.06
CA THR A 417 -7.49 17.10 -9.79
C THR A 417 -6.49 18.04 -10.46
N GLY A 418 -6.77 18.51 -11.68
CA GLY A 418 -5.85 19.37 -12.44
C GLY A 418 -4.66 18.63 -13.07
N GLY A 419 -4.49 17.34 -12.78
CA GLY A 419 -3.38 16.54 -13.31
C GLY A 419 -2.13 16.56 -12.43
N TYR A 420 -2.21 17.06 -11.18
CA TYR A 420 -1.09 17.12 -10.24
C TYR A 420 -0.75 15.74 -9.63
N ASP A 421 0.49 15.56 -9.18
CA ASP A 421 0.96 14.35 -8.51
C ASP A 421 0.69 14.36 -6.99
N VAL A 422 0.26 15.50 -6.43
CA VAL A 422 -0.03 15.67 -5.00
C VAL A 422 -1.53 15.79 -4.75
N ASP A 423 -2.01 15.23 -3.62
CA ASP A 423 -3.44 15.22 -3.24
C ASP A 423 -3.98 16.57 -2.74
N LEU A 424 -3.11 17.55 -2.49
CA LEU A 424 -3.45 18.81 -1.77
C LEU A 424 -4.08 18.57 -0.39
N ILE A 425 -3.83 17.40 0.19
CA ILE A 425 -4.16 17.03 1.57
C ILE A 425 -2.89 17.13 2.41
N SER A 426 -3.01 17.70 3.60
CA SER A 426 -1.96 17.65 4.61
C SER A 426 -2.42 16.84 5.81
N TYR A 427 -2.06 15.57 5.85
CA TYR A 427 -2.30 14.72 7.01
C TYR A 427 -1.65 15.32 8.25
N ASP A 428 -2.36 15.29 9.37
CA ASP A 428 -1.89 15.91 10.62
C ASP A 428 -1.26 14.91 11.59
N ARG A 429 -1.40 13.62 11.27
CA ARG A 429 -0.77 12.52 11.99
C ARG A 429 -0.50 11.37 11.04
N VAL A 430 0.76 10.97 10.95
CA VAL A 430 1.21 9.85 10.12
C VAL A 430 2.30 9.07 10.83
N ARG A 431 2.49 7.81 10.45
CA ARG A 431 3.67 7.04 10.86
C ARG A 431 4.13 6.06 9.80
N MET A 432 5.40 5.71 9.87
CA MET A 432 6.00 4.54 9.26
C MET A 432 6.44 3.58 10.37
N ALA A 433 6.04 2.33 10.27
CA ALA A 433 6.32 1.29 11.26
C ALA A 433 6.85 0.02 10.61
N LEU A 434 7.98 -0.51 11.10
CA LEU A 434 8.52 -1.79 10.67
C LEU A 434 8.07 -2.93 11.57
N PHE A 435 7.82 -4.10 10.99
CA PHE A 435 7.44 -5.31 11.71
C PHE A 435 7.90 -6.56 10.95
N THR A 436 7.94 -7.70 11.64
CA THR A 436 8.50 -8.99 11.16
C THR A 436 7.47 -10.10 11.00
N PHE A 437 6.29 -9.95 11.61
CA PHE A 437 5.20 -10.92 11.53
C PHE A 437 4.42 -10.81 10.21
N ASP A 438 3.58 -11.81 9.94
CA ASP A 438 2.82 -11.91 8.69
C ASP A 438 1.83 -10.73 8.52
N THR A 439 1.82 -10.13 7.33
CA THR A 439 0.91 -9.04 6.95
C THR A 439 -0.55 -9.47 6.96
N THR A 440 -0.85 -10.77 6.85
CA THR A 440 -2.22 -11.31 6.94
C THR A 440 -2.85 -11.12 8.32
N LEU A 441 -2.03 -10.94 9.37
CA LEU A 441 -2.48 -10.72 10.75
C LEU A 441 -2.83 -9.25 11.04
N ILE A 442 -2.66 -8.36 10.06
CA ILE A 442 -2.92 -6.93 10.22
C ILE A 442 -4.40 -6.63 10.02
N ASP A 443 -5.02 -6.05 11.03
CA ASP A 443 -6.31 -5.39 10.88
C ASP A 443 -6.12 -4.08 10.10
N ARG A 444 -6.59 -4.06 8.84
CA ARG A 444 -6.50 -2.89 7.97
C ARG A 444 -7.42 -1.74 8.39
N THR A 445 -8.43 -2.03 9.21
CA THR A 445 -9.42 -1.04 9.69
C THR A 445 -9.04 -0.42 11.02
N ASP A 446 -8.01 -0.96 11.68
CA ASP A 446 -7.52 -0.48 12.97
C ASP A 446 -6.98 0.96 12.87
N SER A 447 -7.76 1.87 13.45
CA SER A 447 -7.53 3.30 13.54
C SER A 447 -6.99 3.73 14.91
N SER A 448 -6.56 2.82 15.79
CA SER A 448 -6.18 3.19 17.16
C SER A 448 -4.98 4.16 17.22
N PHE A 449 -4.11 4.13 16.20
CA PHE A 449 -3.03 5.12 16.05
C PHE A 449 -3.57 6.53 15.78
N CYS A 450 -4.73 6.60 15.11
CA CYS A 450 -5.45 7.84 14.86
C CYS A 450 -6.30 8.28 16.06
N ASN A 451 -6.18 7.73 17.28
CA ASN A 451 -6.91 8.25 18.44
C ASN A 451 -6.06 9.09 19.39
#